data_AF-A0A7C7P1D9-F1
#
_entry.id   AF-A0A7C7P1D9-F1
#
_cell.length_a   1.000
_cell.length_b   1.000
_cell.length_c   1.000
_cell.angle_alpha   90.00
_cell.angle_beta   90.00
_cell.angle_gamma   90.00
#
_symmetry.space_group_name_H-M   'P 1'
#
loop_
_entity.id
_entity.type
_entity.pdbx_description
1 polymer ?
#
loop_
_entity_poly.entity_id
_entity_poly.type
_entity_poly.pdbx_seq_one_letter_code
_entity_poly.pdbx_strand_id
1 'polypeptide(L)'
;MDSKHANNVTDLSRRKFVKLGGLGVGAAATAALAAAACEPRDRQETKSDERPWWVNETFELEEATFTSLANDMASGRRTSVEITQLYLDRIAAL
;
A
#
# COMPACT_ATOMS: atom_id res chain seq x y z
N MET A 1 37.90 -20.53 -34.31
CA MET A 1 36.74 -21.45 -34.34
C MET A 1 36.56 -21.94 -32.93
N ASP A 2 35.69 -21.28 -32.15
CA ASP A 2 34.31 -21.73 -31.86
C ASP A 2 34.36 -22.88 -30.83
N SER A 3 33.73 -22.86 -29.67
CA SER A 3 32.56 -22.17 -29.12
C SER A 3 32.75 -22.21 -27.56
N LYS A 4 32.00 -21.58 -26.67
CA LYS A 4 30.54 -21.62 -26.51
C LYS A 4 30.21 -20.78 -25.27
N HIS A 5 29.42 -19.72 -25.43
CA HIS A 5 28.94 -18.93 -24.30
C HIS A 5 27.92 -19.74 -23.49
N ALA A 6 28.21 -19.97 -22.21
CA ALA A 6 27.29 -20.60 -21.28
C ALA A 6 26.19 -19.61 -20.84
N ASN A 7 24.95 -20.05 -21.09
CA ASN A 7 23.67 -19.66 -20.51
C ASN A 7 23.67 -18.62 -19.38
N ASN A 8 22.99 -17.48 -19.61
CA ASN A 8 22.31 -16.72 -18.57
C ASN A 8 20.82 -16.60 -18.93
N VAL A 9 20.09 -17.70 -18.73
CA VAL A 9 18.62 -17.69 -18.70
C VAL A 9 18.24 -17.35 -17.26
N THR A 10 18.06 -16.05 -16.96
CA THR A 10 17.23 -15.45 -15.89
C THR A 10 17.80 -14.11 -15.37
N ASP A 11 18.15 -13.15 -16.24
CA ASP A 11 18.25 -11.75 -15.78
C ASP A 11 16.93 -11.03 -16.08
N LEU A 12 16.00 -11.08 -15.11
CA LEU A 12 14.81 -10.23 -15.10
C LEU A 12 15.18 -8.90 -14.46
N SER A 13 15.88 -8.05 -15.20
CA SER A 13 16.22 -6.72 -14.70
C SER A 13 14.95 -5.88 -14.49
N ARG A 14 14.92 -5.01 -13.46
CA ARG A 14 13.74 -4.20 -13.05
C ARG A 14 13.00 -3.51 -14.21
N ARG A 15 13.74 -3.05 -15.23
CA ARG A 15 13.19 -2.45 -16.46
C ARG A 15 12.36 -3.42 -17.31
N LYS A 16 12.73 -4.69 -17.37
CA LYS A 16 11.97 -5.75 -18.07
C LYS A 16 10.66 -6.04 -17.35
N PHE A 17 10.67 -6.03 -16.00
CA PHE A 17 9.47 -6.27 -15.19
C PHE A 17 8.43 -5.14 -15.36
N VAL A 18 8.86 -3.86 -15.32
CA VAL A 18 7.98 -2.71 -15.58
C VAL A 18 7.43 -2.73 -17.01
N LYS A 19 8.27 -3.13 -17.98
CA LYS A 19 7.84 -3.26 -19.38
C LYS A 19 6.86 -4.42 -19.61
N LEU A 20 6.94 -5.48 -18.81
CA LEU A 20 5.98 -6.59 -18.82
C LEU A 20 4.67 -6.23 -18.11
N GLY A 21 4.75 -5.55 -16.96
CA GLY A 21 3.58 -5.10 -16.20
C GLY A 21 2.78 -3.98 -16.87
N GLY A 22 3.43 -3.16 -17.71
CA GLY A 22 2.76 -2.08 -18.45
C GLY A 22 1.91 -2.53 -19.63
N LEU A 23 1.95 -3.80 -20.03
CA LEU A 23 1.22 -4.33 -21.20
C LEU A 23 0.27 -5.49 -20.86
N GLY A 24 0.00 -5.75 -19.57
CA GLY A 24 -0.64 -6.99 -19.14
C GLY A 24 -1.62 -6.86 -17.98
N VAL A 25 -2.62 -5.98 -18.06
CA VAL A 25 -3.94 -6.24 -17.46
C VAL A 25 -4.98 -5.73 -18.44
N GLY A 26 -5.73 -6.66 -19.00
CA GLY A 26 -6.68 -6.45 -20.08
C GLY A 26 -7.75 -5.42 -19.74
N ALA A 27 -8.01 -4.57 -20.74
CA ALA A 27 -9.32 -4.02 -20.96
C ALA A 27 -10.35 -5.17 -21.04
N ALA A 28 -11.56 -4.92 -20.53
CA ALA A 28 -12.76 -5.76 -20.57
C ALA A 28 -12.95 -6.77 -19.42
N ALA A 29 -13.13 -6.30 -18.18
CA ALA A 29 -13.99 -6.97 -17.19
C ALA A 29 -14.41 -6.14 -15.95
N THR A 30 -14.13 -4.83 -15.87
CA THR A 30 -14.39 -4.05 -14.63
C THR A 30 -15.51 -3.01 -14.73
N ALA A 31 -16.14 -2.83 -15.89
CA ALA A 31 -17.17 -1.80 -16.08
C ALA A 31 -18.47 -2.06 -15.29
N ALA A 32 -18.77 -3.32 -14.92
CA ALA A 32 -20.03 -3.66 -14.24
C ALA A 32 -19.96 -3.59 -12.71
N LEU A 33 -18.78 -3.62 -12.10
CA LEU A 33 -18.61 -3.57 -10.63
C LEU A 33 -18.41 -2.14 -10.10
N ALA A 34 -18.12 -1.17 -10.98
CA ALA A 34 -17.91 0.23 -10.59
C ALA A 34 -19.20 1.02 -10.34
N ALA A 35 -20.37 0.53 -10.80
CA ALA A 35 -21.63 1.26 -10.70
C ALA A 35 -22.35 1.10 -9.35
N ALA A 36 -21.98 0.11 -8.53
CA ALA A 36 -22.58 -0.12 -7.21
C ALA A 36 -21.78 0.49 -6.04
N ALA A 37 -20.63 1.11 -6.31
CA ALA A 37 -19.74 1.64 -5.26
C ALA A 37 -20.06 3.07 -4.81
N CYS A 38 -20.84 3.82 -5.60
CA CYS A 38 -21.17 5.22 -5.31
C CYS A 38 -22.69 5.42 -5.30
N GLU A 39 -23.37 4.83 -4.33
CA GLU A 39 -24.72 5.31 -3.96
C GLU A 39 -24.55 6.41 -2.89
N PRO A 40 -25.03 7.64 -3.10
CA PRO A 40 -24.96 8.69 -2.09
C PRO A 40 -25.93 8.35 -0.96
N ARG A 41 -25.41 7.92 0.19
CA ARG A 41 -26.20 7.86 1.43
C ARG A 41 -26.32 9.28 1.99
N ASP A 42 -27.53 9.83 1.96
CA ASP A 42 -27.89 10.99 2.78
C ASP A 42 -27.79 10.59 4.27
N ARG A 43 -26.62 10.85 4.86
CA ARG A 43 -26.42 10.74 6.30
C ARG A 43 -26.81 12.08 6.92
N GLN A 44 -27.92 12.05 7.64
CA GLN A 44 -28.32 13.14 8.51
C GLN A 44 -27.28 13.28 9.63
N GLU A 45 -26.53 14.38 9.57
CA GLU A 45 -25.43 14.67 10.50
C GLU A 45 -26.02 15.19 11.82
N THR A 46 -26.21 14.30 12.78
CA THR A 46 -26.33 14.69 14.19
C THR A 46 -24.97 15.22 14.64
N LYS A 47 -24.88 16.52 14.90
CA LYS A 47 -23.72 17.14 15.54
C LYS A 47 -23.55 16.55 16.94
N SER A 48 -22.68 15.56 17.04
CA SER A 48 -22.19 15.04 18.31
C SER A 48 -21.00 15.91 18.73
N ASP A 49 -21.11 16.60 19.87
CA ASP A 49 -19.99 17.25 20.57
C ASP A 49 -19.07 16.20 21.24
N GLU A 50 -18.96 15.01 20.65
CA GLU A 50 -18.04 13.98 21.09
C GLU A 50 -16.70 14.24 20.44
N ARG A 51 -15.68 14.46 21.29
CA ARG A 51 -14.29 14.38 20.85
C ARG A 51 -14.17 13.13 19.98
N PRO A 52 -13.56 13.24 18.80
CA PRO A 52 -13.53 12.12 17.92
C PRO A 52 -12.93 10.91 18.62
N TRP A 53 -13.61 9.79 18.53
CA TRP A 53 -13.27 8.56 19.25
C TRP A 53 -11.87 8.02 18.84
N TRP A 54 -11.32 8.46 17.70
CA TRP A 54 -9.93 8.21 17.27
C TRP A 54 -8.85 8.97 18.06
N VAL A 55 -9.24 9.87 18.98
CA VAL A 55 -8.34 10.68 19.81
C VAL A 55 -7.93 9.95 21.10
N ASN A 56 -8.45 8.75 21.37
CA ASN A 56 -8.25 8.07 22.65
C ASN A 56 -7.21 6.93 22.63
N GLU A 57 -6.61 6.61 21.47
CA GLU A 57 -5.57 5.59 21.38
C GLU A 57 -4.21 6.22 21.07
N THR A 58 -3.23 5.97 21.93
CA THR A 58 -1.83 6.34 21.70
C THR A 58 -1.29 5.49 20.55
N PHE A 59 -1.01 6.12 19.40
CA PHE A 59 -0.45 5.43 18.25
C PHE A 59 1.08 5.58 18.22
N GLU A 60 1.79 4.47 18.07
CA GLU A 60 3.25 4.43 18.15
C GLU A 60 3.95 5.29 17.08
N LEU A 61 3.37 5.41 15.89
CA LEU A 61 3.91 6.21 14.79
C LEU A 61 3.17 7.54 14.63
N GLU A 62 2.56 8.04 15.71
CA GLU A 62 1.90 9.34 15.72
C GLU A 62 2.92 10.45 15.46
N GLU A 63 2.62 11.31 14.48
CA GLU A 63 3.51 12.38 14.00
C GLU A 63 4.91 11.89 13.55
N ALA A 64 5.04 10.62 13.17
CA ALA A 64 6.28 10.10 12.60
C ALA A 64 6.57 10.78 11.26
N THR A 65 7.75 11.37 11.13
CA THR A 65 8.22 11.96 9.87
C THR A 65 8.63 10.88 8.87
N PHE A 66 8.62 11.21 7.58
CA PHE A 66 9.18 10.32 6.56
C PHE A 66 10.65 9.95 6.84
N THR A 67 11.46 10.93 7.26
CA THR A 67 12.88 10.71 7.57
C THR A 67 13.07 9.74 8.73
N SER A 68 12.26 9.84 9.79
CA SER A 68 12.33 8.87 10.88
C SER A 68 11.96 7.47 10.39
N LEU A 69 10.85 7.29 9.67
CA LEU A 69 10.45 5.98 9.14
C LEU A 69 11.51 5.38 8.20
N ALA A 70 12.16 6.20 7.37
CA ALA A 70 13.25 5.76 6.51
C ALA A 70 14.47 5.30 7.31
N ASN A 71 14.83 6.01 8.39
CA ASN A 71 15.91 5.61 9.29
C ASN A 71 15.59 4.32 10.05
N ASP A 72 14.33 4.12 10.48
CA ASP A 72 13.87 2.88 11.08
C ASP A 72 14.07 1.69 10.14
N MET A 73 13.72 1.87 8.86
CA MET A 73 13.91 0.84 7.83
C MET A 73 15.39 0.62 7.50
N ALA A 74 16.17 1.69 7.37
CA ALA A 74 17.60 1.60 7.05
C ALA A 74 18.41 0.94 8.18
N SER A 75 18.02 1.16 9.44
CA SER A 75 18.64 0.53 10.61
C SER A 75 18.16 -0.90 10.87
N GLY A 76 17.14 -1.37 10.13
CA GLY A 76 16.51 -2.68 10.35
C GLY A 76 15.66 -2.75 11.62
N ARG A 77 15.37 -1.62 12.27
CA ARG A 77 14.50 -1.56 13.46
C ARG A 77 13.05 -1.91 13.12
N ARG A 78 12.59 -1.52 11.94
CA ARG A 78 11.27 -1.87 11.41
C ARG A 78 11.34 -2.14 9.92
N THR A 79 10.49 -3.00 9.43
CA THR A 79 10.27 -3.25 8.01
C THR A 79 9.04 -2.48 7.51
N SER A 80 8.91 -2.35 6.19
CA SER A 80 7.70 -1.77 5.58
C SER A 80 6.44 -2.57 5.91
N VAL A 81 6.57 -3.89 6.09
CA VAL A 81 5.47 -4.78 6.47
C VAL A 81 4.99 -4.45 7.88
N GLU A 82 5.90 -4.36 8.85
CA GLU A 82 5.55 -4.03 10.24
C GLU A 82 4.93 -2.65 10.37
N ILE A 83 5.49 -1.63 9.69
CA ILE A 83 4.92 -0.28 9.68
C ILE A 83 3.50 -0.30 9.10
N THR A 84 3.29 -1.04 8.00
CA THR A 84 1.96 -1.14 7.38
C THR A 84 0.98 -1.85 8.30
N GLN A 85 1.41 -2.92 8.98
CA GLN A 85 0.56 -3.65 9.91
C GLN A 85 0.11 -2.77 11.08
N LEU A 86 0.99 -1.94 11.64
CA LEU A 86 0.62 -0.97 12.68
C LEU A 86 -0.52 -0.03 12.24
N TYR A 87 -0.50 0.42 10.97
CA TYR A 87 -1.59 1.23 10.43
C TYR A 87 -2.86 0.42 10.17
N LEU A 88 -2.76 -0.81 9.67
CA LEU A 88 -3.92 -1.69 9.48
C LEU A 88 -4.59 -2.03 10.80
N ASP A 89 -3.82 -2.32 11.85
CA ASP A 89 -4.33 -2.59 13.19
C ASP A 89 -5.05 -1.36 13.74
N ARG A 90 -4.46 -0.16 13.57
CA ARG A 90 -5.12 1.10 13.93
C ARG A 90 -6.45 1.27 13.17
N ILE A 91 -6.48 1.00 11.87
CA ILE A 91 -7.71 1.07 11.06
C ILE A 91 -8.72 0.00 11.44
N ALA A 92 -8.29 -1.17 11.92
CA ALA A 92 -9.21 -2.23 12.35
C ALA A 92 -9.84 -1.94 13.71
N ALA A 93 -9.17 -1.15 14.55
CA ALA A 93 -9.73 -0.61 15.79
C ALA A 93 -10.70 0.58 15.54
N LEU A 94 -10.83 1.02 14.27
CA LEU A 94 -11.77 2.06 13.84
C LEU A 94 -13.19 1.53 13.59
#